data_AF-A0A498H2V9-F1
#
_entry.id   AF-A0A498H2V9-F1
#
_cell.length_a   1.000
_cell.length_b   1.000
_cell.length_c   1.000
_cell.angle_alpha   90.00
_cell.angle_beta   90.00
_cell.angle_gamma   90.00
#
_symmetry.space_group_name_H-M   'P 1'
#
loop_
_entity.id
_entity.type
_entity.pdbx_description
1 polymer ?
#
loop_
_entity_poly.entity_id
_entity_poly.type
_entity_poly.pdbx_seq_one_letter_code
_entity_poly.pdbx_strand_id
1 'polypeptide(L)'
;MRRNVYANPPISEAVCEFRFPLDMPWDMTFPGILFENMKGTYPKRDQRWVREVVVMLGPEGLREELLVTERSMLSTEDGTCALQVGPRLFSVNCQKPHADWDELRPRIENAYSRFRDVIGVPGIRTLNLRYINTIEIPEEEIALGDYFSFYPTFPETLKGLPVGFISGAEFSFEEGRDNCRVELTDAVAEAPGTNAFLLNIDYYLTEEGEIAPDDVMMWIGQAHERVETIFEACITDRLRSLFGRRREEEAVAAR
;
A
#
# COMPACT_ATOMS: atom_id res chain seq x y z
N MET A 1 11.54 14.97 -11.63
CA MET A 1 12.06 13.71 -12.20
C MET A 1 11.14 13.26 -13.33
N ARG A 2 11.63 12.57 -14.36
CA ARG A 2 10.75 11.92 -15.37
C ARG A 2 10.09 10.72 -14.69
N ARG A 3 8.78 10.60 -14.78
CA ARG A 3 8.03 9.45 -14.26
C ARG A 3 8.36 8.22 -15.12
N ASN A 4 8.87 7.15 -14.50
CA ASN A 4 9.13 5.91 -15.21
C ASN A 4 7.81 5.14 -15.31
N VAL A 5 7.26 5.07 -16.52
CA VAL A 5 6.04 4.29 -16.76
C VAL A 5 6.44 2.92 -17.31
N TYR A 6 6.30 1.89 -16.49
CA TYR A 6 6.61 0.52 -16.85
C TYR A 6 5.51 -0.09 -17.73
N ALA A 7 5.91 -0.92 -18.69
CA ALA A 7 4.96 -1.70 -19.48
C ALA A 7 4.31 -2.79 -18.61
N ASN A 8 5.13 -3.43 -17.77
CA ASN A 8 4.76 -4.49 -16.83
C ASN A 8 5.25 -4.10 -15.42
N PRO A 9 4.59 -3.15 -14.73
CA PRO A 9 5.01 -2.76 -13.39
C PRO A 9 4.91 -3.95 -12.42
N PRO A 10 5.86 -4.09 -11.48
CA PRO A 10 5.85 -5.20 -10.53
C PRO A 10 4.81 -5.03 -9.41
N ILE A 11 4.22 -3.84 -9.26
CA ILE A 11 3.18 -3.58 -8.26
C ILE A 11 2.02 -4.56 -8.43
N SER A 12 1.84 -5.43 -7.43
CA SER A 12 0.79 -6.45 -7.40
C SER A 12 -0.42 -5.98 -6.61
N GLU A 13 -0.20 -5.19 -5.56
CA GLU A 13 -1.24 -4.58 -4.74
C GLU A 13 -0.82 -3.21 -4.23
N ALA A 14 -1.77 -2.28 -4.23
CA ALA A 14 -1.65 -0.97 -3.62
C ALA A 14 -2.77 -0.78 -2.59
N VAL A 15 -2.41 -0.28 -1.41
CA VAL A 15 -3.34 -0.01 -0.31
C VAL A 15 -3.13 1.40 0.19
N CYS A 16 -4.22 2.16 0.27
CA CYS A 16 -4.25 3.42 1.00
C CYS A 16 -5.21 3.28 2.17
N GLU A 17 -4.71 3.30 3.40
CA GLU A 17 -5.50 3.15 4.61
C GLU A 17 -5.47 4.41 5.46
N PHE A 18 -6.66 4.79 5.90
CA PHE A 18 -6.96 5.91 6.76
C PHE A 18 -7.38 5.34 8.12
N ARG A 19 -6.74 5.84 9.17
CA ARG A 19 -7.19 5.64 10.54
C ARG A 19 -7.67 6.96 11.09
N PHE A 20 -8.76 6.91 11.83
CA PHE A 20 -9.40 8.10 12.39
C PHE A 20 -9.27 8.15 13.92
N PRO A 21 -9.42 9.34 14.53
CA PRO A 21 -9.40 9.52 15.98
C PRO A 21 -10.39 8.61 16.72
N LEU A 22 -10.07 8.29 17.98
CA LEU A 22 -10.88 7.38 18.82
C LEU A 22 -12.28 7.92 19.13
N ASP A 23 -12.42 9.24 19.16
CA ASP A 23 -13.64 9.99 19.46
C ASP A 23 -14.48 10.32 18.21
N MET A 24 -14.05 9.87 17.02
CA MET A 24 -14.84 10.01 15.80
C MET A 24 -16.20 9.30 15.97
N PRO A 25 -17.32 10.01 15.79
CA PRO A 25 -18.64 9.40 15.89
C PRO A 25 -18.83 8.29 14.87
N TRP A 26 -19.39 7.16 15.30
CA TRP A 26 -19.71 6.03 14.43
C TRP A 26 -21.15 5.59 14.56
N ASP A 27 -21.83 5.49 13.41
CA ASP A 27 -23.17 4.94 13.28
C ASP A 27 -23.12 3.66 12.42
N MET A 28 -23.77 2.59 12.89
CA MET A 28 -23.78 1.29 12.20
C MET A 28 -24.48 1.32 10.83
N THR A 29 -25.22 2.38 10.52
CA THR A 29 -25.85 2.59 9.21
C THR A 29 -24.89 3.14 8.16
N PHE A 30 -23.76 3.75 8.55
CA PHE A 30 -22.83 4.38 7.62
C PHE A 30 -22.33 3.46 6.50
N PRO A 31 -21.93 2.20 6.76
CA PRO A 31 -21.50 1.31 5.68
C PRO A 31 -22.60 1.04 4.63
N GLY A 32 -23.87 1.00 5.06
CA GLY A 32 -25.00 0.83 4.15
C GLY A 32 -25.23 2.06 3.28
N ILE A 33 -25.16 3.26 3.88
CA ILE A 33 -25.30 4.53 3.15
C ILE A 33 -24.15 4.68 2.14
N LEU A 34 -22.92 4.38 2.55
CA LEU A 34 -21.77 4.47 1.67
C LEU A 34 -21.87 3.46 0.51
N PHE A 35 -22.33 2.24 0.78
CA PHE A 35 -22.61 1.25 -0.27
C PHE A 35 -23.63 1.78 -1.28
N GLU A 36 -24.75 2.36 -0.86
CA GLU A 36 -25.74 2.92 -1.79
C GLU A 36 -25.16 4.00 -2.71
N ASN A 37 -24.22 4.80 -2.20
CA ASN A 37 -23.51 5.83 -2.97
C ASN A 37 -22.43 5.25 -3.89
N MET A 38 -21.92 4.06 -3.60
CA MET A 38 -20.75 3.44 -4.25
C MET A 38 -21.06 2.23 -5.12
N LYS A 39 -22.28 1.66 -5.03
CA LYS A 39 -22.66 0.40 -5.70
C LYS A 39 -22.53 0.41 -7.22
N GLY A 40 -22.49 1.60 -7.84
CA GLY A 40 -22.20 1.72 -9.27
C GLY A 40 -20.78 1.29 -9.65
N THR A 41 -19.82 1.40 -8.73
CA THR A 41 -18.41 1.00 -8.92
C THR A 41 -18.05 -0.23 -8.06
N TYR A 42 -18.62 -0.32 -6.86
CA TYR A 42 -18.37 -1.41 -5.89
C TYR A 42 -19.68 -2.16 -5.59
N PRO A 43 -20.21 -2.96 -6.54
CA PRO A 43 -21.54 -3.57 -6.41
C PRO A 43 -21.60 -4.72 -5.39
N LYS A 44 -20.44 -5.29 -5.02
CA LYS A 44 -20.37 -6.43 -4.09
C LYS A 44 -20.14 -5.92 -2.67
N ARG A 45 -20.88 -6.48 -1.71
CA ARG A 45 -20.76 -6.16 -0.29
C ARG A 45 -20.59 -7.44 0.53
N ASP A 46 -19.61 -7.42 1.42
CA ASP A 46 -19.31 -8.46 2.39
C ASP A 46 -19.11 -7.85 3.79
N GLN A 47 -19.24 -8.66 4.84
CA GLN A 47 -19.03 -8.28 6.23
C GLN A 47 -17.99 -9.19 6.86
N ARG A 48 -16.95 -8.60 7.45
CA ARG A 48 -15.85 -9.34 8.08
C ARG A 48 -15.67 -8.94 9.53
N TRP A 49 -15.52 -9.94 10.37
CA TRP A 49 -15.17 -9.76 11.78
C TRP A 49 -13.66 -9.73 11.92
N VAL A 50 -13.12 -8.59 12.32
CA VAL A 50 -11.68 -8.41 12.52
C VAL A 50 -11.39 -8.31 14.01
N ARG A 51 -10.40 -9.09 14.47
CA ARG A 51 -9.87 -9.02 15.83
C ARG A 51 -8.67 -8.08 15.80
N GLU A 52 -8.80 -6.93 16.45
CA GLU A 52 -7.74 -5.94 16.62
C GLU A 52 -7.20 -6.05 18.04
N VAL A 53 -5.89 -6.25 18.18
CA VAL A 53 -5.22 -6.23 19.50
C VAL A 53 -4.69 -4.81 19.68
N VAL A 54 -5.25 -4.07 20.64
CA VAL A 54 -4.76 -2.75 21.01
C VAL A 54 -3.90 -2.90 22.25
N VAL A 55 -2.64 -2.51 22.13
CA VAL A 55 -1.68 -2.51 23.23
C VAL A 55 -1.54 -1.08 23.74
N MET A 56 -1.98 -0.85 24.98
CA MET A 56 -1.87 0.43 25.66
C MET A 56 -0.80 0.36 26.75
N LEU A 57 0.12 1.33 26.75
CA LEU A 57 1.06 1.49 27.86
C LEU A 57 0.42 2.43 28.89
N GLY A 58 0.01 1.88 30.04
CA GLY A 58 -0.56 2.64 31.15
C GLY A 58 0.39 2.73 32.35
N PRO A 59 0.04 3.51 33.39
CA PRO A 59 0.82 3.59 34.63
C PRO A 59 1.04 2.24 35.33
N GLU A 60 0.13 1.28 35.10
CA GLU A 60 0.17 -0.07 35.67
C GLU A 60 0.88 -1.11 34.77
N GLY A 61 1.48 -0.67 33.67
CA GLY A 61 2.18 -1.53 32.71
C GLY A 61 1.45 -1.71 31.38
N LEU A 62 1.81 -2.78 30.66
CA LEU A 62 1.25 -3.10 29.35
C LEU A 62 -0.16 -3.67 29.52
N ARG A 63 -1.17 -3.03 28.92
CA ARG A 63 -2.54 -3.54 28.85
C ARG A 63 -2.88 -3.90 27.42
N GLU A 64 -3.22 -5.15 27.20
CA GLU A 64 -3.73 -5.65 25.92
C GLU A 64 -5.26 -5.68 25.95
N GLU A 65 -5.90 -5.12 24.94
CA GLU A 65 -7.34 -5.17 24.76
C GLU A 65 -7.69 -5.79 23.41
N LEU A 66 -8.51 -6.85 23.43
CA LEU A 66 -9.00 -7.51 22.22
C LEU A 66 -10.30 -6.83 21.77
N LEU A 67 -10.22 -6.07 20.69
CA LEU A 67 -11.37 -5.43 20.05
C LEU A 67 -11.84 -6.30 18.89
N VAL A 68 -13.06 -6.82 18.98
CA VAL A 68 -13.72 -7.46 17.84
C VAL A 68 -14.55 -6.38 17.13
N THR A 69 -14.12 -5.99 15.93
CA THR A 69 -14.79 -4.96 15.13
C THR A 69 -15.33 -5.57 13.84
N GLU A 70 -16.57 -5.26 13.53
CA GLU A 70 -17.16 -5.54 12.23
C GLU A 70 -16.67 -4.50 11.21
N ARG A 71 -16.17 -4.99 10.06
CA ARG A 71 -15.79 -4.15 8.92
C ARG A 71 -16.62 -4.56 7.72
N SER A 72 -17.18 -3.59 7.01
CA SER A 72 -17.80 -3.83 5.71
C SER A 72 -16.74 -3.74 4.61
N MET A 73 -16.82 -4.66 3.66
CA MET A 73 -15.98 -4.72 2.47
C MET A 73 -16.86 -4.47 1.24
N LEU A 74 -16.54 -3.46 0.45
CA LEU A 74 -17.23 -3.16 -0.81
C LEU A 74 -16.27 -3.40 -1.97
N SER A 75 -16.57 -4.32 -2.88
CA SER A 75 -15.65 -4.74 -3.94
C SER A 75 -16.19 -4.45 -5.34
N THR A 76 -15.29 -4.25 -6.29
CA THR A 76 -15.60 -4.22 -7.72
C THR A 76 -16.13 -5.57 -8.20
N GLU A 77 -16.75 -5.59 -9.39
CA GLU A 77 -17.32 -6.82 -9.95
C GLU A 77 -16.27 -7.92 -10.18
N ASP A 78 -15.07 -7.54 -10.60
CA ASP A 78 -13.93 -8.46 -10.78
C ASP A 78 -13.19 -8.78 -9.46
N GLY A 79 -13.52 -8.08 -8.36
CA GLY A 79 -12.93 -8.30 -7.04
C GLY A 79 -11.51 -7.77 -6.85
N THR A 80 -10.95 -7.08 -7.86
CA THR A 80 -9.55 -6.61 -7.87
C THR A 80 -9.36 -5.33 -7.04
N CYS A 81 -10.40 -4.51 -6.89
CA CYS A 81 -10.40 -3.35 -6.01
C CYS A 81 -11.49 -3.46 -4.95
N ALA A 82 -11.21 -2.92 -3.77
CA ALA A 82 -12.19 -2.87 -2.71
C ALA A 82 -11.99 -1.70 -1.75
N LEU A 83 -13.05 -1.43 -1.00
CA LEU A 83 -13.10 -0.47 0.09
C LEU A 83 -13.37 -1.21 1.39
N GLN A 84 -12.59 -0.95 2.43
CA GLN A 84 -12.94 -1.37 3.78
C GLN A 84 -13.41 -0.20 4.59
N VAL A 85 -14.48 -0.42 5.37
CA VAL A 85 -15.17 0.62 6.12
C VAL A 85 -15.49 0.09 7.50
N GLY A 86 -15.05 0.81 8.54
CA GLY A 86 -15.33 0.48 9.93
C GLY A 86 -15.15 1.70 10.85
N PRO A 87 -15.45 1.56 12.16
CA PRO A 87 -15.53 2.66 13.13
C PRO A 87 -14.41 3.69 13.11
N ARG A 88 -13.19 3.28 12.76
CA ARG A 88 -11.99 4.12 12.76
C ARG A 88 -11.07 3.79 11.60
N LEU A 89 -11.65 3.21 10.55
CA LEU A 89 -10.91 2.69 9.42
C LEU A 89 -11.66 3.00 8.15
N PHE A 90 -10.92 3.53 7.19
CA PHE A 90 -11.28 3.47 5.80
C PHE A 90 -10.07 2.99 5.02
N SER A 91 -10.24 2.11 4.04
CA SER A 91 -9.14 1.78 3.13
C SER A 91 -9.62 1.61 1.71
N VAL A 92 -8.72 1.88 0.78
CA VAL A 92 -8.86 1.61 -0.65
C VAL A 92 -7.73 0.68 -1.04
N ASN A 93 -8.06 -0.53 -1.46
CA ASN A 93 -7.09 -1.50 -1.92
C ASN A 93 -7.38 -1.86 -3.37
N CYS A 94 -6.33 -1.95 -4.20
CA CYS A 94 -6.42 -2.40 -5.58
C CYS A 94 -5.27 -3.33 -5.91
N GLN A 95 -5.59 -4.44 -6.57
CA GLN A 95 -4.65 -5.41 -7.10
C GLN A 95 -4.50 -5.22 -8.61
N LYS A 96 -3.55 -5.91 -9.23
CA LYS A 96 -3.45 -5.97 -10.70
C LYS A 96 -4.82 -6.31 -11.33
N PRO A 97 -5.21 -5.63 -12.42
CA PRO A 97 -4.43 -4.63 -13.17
C PRO A 97 -4.54 -3.18 -12.64
N HIS A 98 -5.33 -2.92 -11.60
CA HIS A 98 -5.73 -1.57 -11.15
C HIS A 98 -4.83 -0.96 -10.07
N ALA A 99 -3.69 -1.58 -9.75
CA ALA A 99 -2.77 -1.12 -8.72
C ALA A 99 -1.91 0.08 -9.17
N ASP A 100 -1.85 0.39 -10.48
CA ASP A 100 -1.07 1.51 -11.01
C ASP A 100 -1.62 2.86 -10.51
N TRP A 101 -0.72 3.82 -10.26
CA TRP A 101 -1.07 5.09 -9.64
C TRP A 101 -2.10 5.90 -10.44
N ASP A 102 -2.06 5.83 -11.77
CA ASP A 102 -3.02 6.55 -12.63
C ASP A 102 -4.46 6.07 -12.44
N GLU A 103 -4.64 4.81 -12.02
CA GLU A 103 -5.95 4.24 -11.72
C GLU A 103 -6.28 4.31 -10.23
N LEU A 104 -5.29 4.13 -9.37
CA LEU A 104 -5.45 4.13 -7.92
C LEU A 104 -5.82 5.53 -7.40
N ARG A 105 -5.11 6.58 -7.83
CA ARG A 105 -5.33 7.95 -7.35
C ARG A 105 -6.79 8.42 -7.50
N PRO A 106 -7.43 8.37 -8.68
CA PRO A 106 -8.82 8.82 -8.81
C PRO A 106 -9.80 7.95 -8.01
N ARG A 107 -9.48 6.67 -7.77
CA ARG A 107 -10.29 5.80 -6.90
C ARG A 107 -10.19 6.23 -5.44
N ILE A 108 -8.98 6.51 -4.95
CA ILE A 108 -8.78 7.03 -3.60
C ILE A 108 -9.53 8.35 -3.42
N GLU A 109 -9.35 9.29 -4.36
CA GLU A 109 -10.00 10.61 -4.31
C GLU A 109 -11.53 10.49 -4.27
N ASN A 110 -12.12 9.70 -5.17
CA ASN A 110 -13.57 9.51 -5.21
C ASN A 110 -14.10 8.86 -3.93
N ALA A 111 -13.41 7.81 -3.45
CA ALA A 111 -13.88 7.04 -2.32
C ALA A 111 -13.72 7.82 -1.01
N TYR A 112 -12.61 8.55 -0.83
CA TYR A 112 -12.39 9.43 0.33
C TYR A 112 -13.37 10.60 0.35
N SER A 113 -13.64 11.24 -0.79
CA SER A 113 -14.65 12.31 -0.87
C SER A 113 -16.01 11.82 -0.38
N ARG A 114 -16.47 10.67 -0.86
CA ARG A 114 -17.78 10.12 -0.47
C ARG A 114 -17.81 9.63 0.97
N PHE A 115 -16.70 9.08 1.46
CA PHE A 115 -16.56 8.74 2.87
C PHE A 115 -16.74 9.98 3.74
N ARG A 116 -16.07 11.08 3.37
CA ARG A 116 -16.19 12.36 4.06
C ARG A 116 -17.59 12.95 3.99
N ASP A 117 -18.27 12.86 2.85
CA ASP A 117 -19.64 13.37 2.70
C ASP A 117 -20.66 12.60 3.55
N VAL A 118 -20.48 11.29 3.70
CA VAL A 118 -21.43 10.42 4.42
C VAL A 118 -21.17 10.41 5.93
N ILE A 119 -19.90 10.32 6.34
CA ILE A 119 -19.51 10.05 7.72
C ILE A 119 -18.94 11.30 8.40
N GLY A 120 -18.40 12.23 7.62
CA GLY A 120 -17.57 13.31 8.13
C GLY A 120 -16.17 12.82 8.48
N VAL A 121 -15.18 13.72 8.46
CA VAL A 121 -13.81 13.42 8.88
C VAL A 121 -13.34 14.57 9.77
N PRO A 122 -13.36 14.42 11.10
CA PRO A 122 -12.93 15.49 12.01
C PRO A 122 -11.40 15.68 12.01
N GLY A 123 -10.66 14.63 11.64
CA GLY A 123 -9.21 14.62 11.56
C GLY A 123 -8.70 13.25 11.11
N ILE A 124 -7.42 13.19 10.78
CA ILE A 124 -6.72 11.96 10.40
C ILE A 124 -5.76 11.57 11.52
N ARG A 125 -5.87 10.34 12.00
CA ARG A 125 -4.99 9.80 13.03
C ARG A 125 -3.69 9.28 12.43
N THR A 126 -3.81 8.41 11.45
CA THR A 126 -2.68 7.99 10.61
C THR A 126 -3.21 7.70 9.21
N LEU A 127 -2.33 7.87 8.24
CA LEU A 127 -2.58 7.65 6.83
C LEU A 127 -1.39 6.89 6.29
N ASN A 128 -1.64 5.84 5.53
CA ASN A 128 -0.59 5.09 4.87
C ASN A 128 -0.89 4.89 3.39
N LEU A 129 0.18 4.80 2.61
CA LEU A 129 0.19 4.37 1.22
C LEU A 129 1.23 3.27 1.08
N ARG A 130 0.76 2.06 0.81
CA ARG A 130 1.58 0.86 0.74
C ARG A 130 1.52 0.24 -0.65
N TYR A 131 2.69 0.04 -1.25
CA TYR A 131 2.86 -0.70 -2.49
C TYR A 131 3.55 -2.03 -2.21
N ILE A 132 2.89 -3.11 -2.62
CA ILE A 132 3.43 -4.46 -2.60
C ILE A 132 3.83 -4.78 -4.03
N ASN A 133 5.13 -5.00 -4.24
CA ASN A 133 5.68 -5.34 -5.54
C ASN A 133 6.07 -6.82 -5.55
N THR A 134 5.44 -7.60 -6.43
CA THR A 134 5.82 -8.99 -6.69
C THR A 134 6.73 -9.00 -7.91
N ILE A 135 7.98 -9.39 -7.69
CA ILE A 135 9.04 -9.33 -8.68
C ILE A 135 9.45 -10.76 -9.03
N GLU A 136 9.20 -11.16 -10.28
CA GLU A 136 9.65 -12.44 -10.80
C GLU A 136 10.86 -12.25 -11.71
N ILE A 137 11.87 -13.08 -11.49
CA ILE A 137 13.11 -13.10 -12.27
C ILE A 137 13.19 -14.48 -12.96
N PRO A 138 13.17 -14.53 -14.30
CA PRO A 138 13.12 -15.78 -15.07
C PRO A 138 14.51 -16.44 -15.19
N GLU A 139 15.21 -16.57 -14.07
CA GLU A 139 16.52 -17.21 -13.95
C GLU A 139 16.53 -18.06 -12.67
N GLU A 140 17.09 -19.27 -12.73
CA GLU A 140 17.12 -20.22 -11.61
C GLU A 140 18.22 -19.86 -10.58
N GLU A 141 19.41 -19.53 -11.08
CA GLU A 141 20.53 -19.07 -10.26
C GLU A 141 20.69 -17.55 -10.44
N ILE A 142 20.54 -16.80 -9.36
CA ILE A 142 20.70 -15.34 -9.38
C ILE A 142 21.66 -14.86 -8.29
N ALA A 143 22.34 -13.75 -8.56
CA ALA A 143 22.98 -12.95 -7.54
C ALA A 143 22.07 -11.76 -7.21
N LEU A 144 21.64 -11.61 -5.95
CA LEU A 144 20.72 -10.54 -5.55
C LEU A 144 21.23 -9.15 -5.95
N GLY A 145 22.54 -8.89 -5.83
CA GLY A 145 23.16 -7.62 -6.20
C GLY A 145 23.10 -7.26 -7.69
N ASP A 146 22.79 -8.22 -8.56
CA ASP A 146 22.56 -7.93 -9.98
C ASP A 146 21.20 -7.26 -10.20
N TYR A 147 20.24 -7.45 -9.29
CA TYR A 147 18.83 -7.05 -9.44
C TYR A 147 18.39 -6.00 -8.42
N PHE A 148 18.92 -6.08 -7.20
CA PHE A 148 18.56 -5.21 -6.09
C PHE A 148 19.77 -4.42 -5.62
N SER A 149 19.54 -3.17 -5.24
CA SER A 149 20.50 -2.34 -4.51
C SER A 149 20.19 -2.30 -3.00
N PHE A 150 19.02 -2.79 -2.61
CA PHE A 150 18.60 -2.98 -1.21
C PHE A 150 18.47 -4.48 -0.92
N TYR A 151 19.52 -5.11 -0.40
CA TYR A 151 19.57 -6.55 -0.13
C TYR A 151 20.60 -6.86 0.97
N PRO A 152 20.51 -8.02 1.65
CA PRO A 152 21.49 -8.39 2.66
C PRO A 152 22.80 -8.85 2.03
N THR A 153 23.92 -8.37 2.56
CA THR A 153 25.27 -8.87 2.22
C THR A 153 25.78 -9.80 3.32
N PHE A 154 26.42 -10.89 2.93
CA PHE A 154 26.92 -11.90 3.87
C PHE A 154 28.46 -11.93 3.88
N PRO A 155 29.11 -12.10 5.04
CA PRO A 155 30.54 -12.36 5.10
C PRO A 155 30.93 -13.63 4.35
N GLU A 156 32.10 -13.63 3.69
CA GLU A 156 32.63 -14.79 2.95
C GLU A 156 32.80 -16.07 3.80
N THR A 157 32.86 -15.92 5.13
CA THR A 157 33.01 -17.03 6.07
C THR A 157 31.74 -17.85 6.27
N LEU A 158 30.57 -17.30 5.93
CA LEU A 158 29.31 -18.05 5.93
C LEU A 158 29.27 -18.96 4.69
N LYS A 159 29.57 -20.24 4.89
CA LYS A 159 29.52 -21.25 3.83
C LYS A 159 28.08 -21.66 3.56
N GLY A 160 27.52 -21.19 2.45
CA GLY A 160 26.20 -21.55 1.96
C GLY A 160 25.31 -20.33 1.70
N LEU A 161 24.38 -20.47 0.76
CA LEU A 161 23.35 -19.45 0.52
C LEU A 161 22.25 -19.59 1.57
N PRO A 162 21.71 -18.48 2.12
CA PRO A 162 20.54 -18.53 2.96
C PRO A 162 19.36 -19.12 2.19
N VAL A 163 18.56 -19.96 2.85
CA VAL A 163 17.35 -20.56 2.26
C VAL A 163 16.22 -19.53 2.11
N GLY A 164 16.28 -18.44 2.88
CA GLY A 164 15.39 -17.28 2.80
C GLY A 164 15.99 -16.11 3.57
N PHE A 165 15.47 -14.91 3.35
CA PHE A 165 15.95 -13.70 4.01
C PHE A 165 14.84 -12.64 4.16
N ILE A 166 15.07 -11.73 5.11
CA ILE A 166 14.30 -10.50 5.26
C ILE A 166 15.30 -9.37 5.39
N SER A 167 15.18 -8.35 4.54
CA SER A 167 15.92 -7.10 4.65
C SER A 167 14.94 -5.97 4.85
N GLY A 168 15.06 -5.24 5.96
CA GLY A 168 14.11 -4.19 6.34
C GLY A 168 14.83 -2.93 6.79
N ALA A 169 14.28 -1.78 6.42
CA ALA A 169 14.73 -0.47 6.87
C ALA A 169 13.54 0.48 7.02
N GLU A 170 13.68 1.46 7.90
CA GLU A 170 12.71 2.54 8.09
C GLU A 170 13.43 3.87 7.88
N PHE A 171 12.90 4.68 6.98
CA PHE A 171 13.44 5.99 6.61
C PHE A 171 12.48 7.07 7.09
N SER A 172 13.03 8.12 7.67
CA SER A 172 12.23 9.26 8.13
C SER A 172 12.23 10.39 7.10
N PHE A 173 11.09 11.04 6.94
CA PHE A 173 10.81 12.12 6.01
C PHE A 173 10.13 13.29 6.71
N GLU A 174 10.16 14.46 6.07
CA GLU A 174 9.43 15.66 6.54
C GLU A 174 9.69 15.97 8.03
N GLU A 175 10.97 15.99 8.41
CA GLU A 175 11.43 16.28 9.78
C GLU A 175 10.88 15.34 10.88
N GLY A 176 10.46 14.13 10.53
CA GLY A 176 9.97 13.12 11.48
C GLY A 176 8.47 12.84 11.40
N ARG A 177 7.74 13.69 10.67
CA ARG A 177 6.28 13.61 10.49
C ARG A 177 5.84 12.36 9.72
N ASP A 178 6.62 11.97 8.72
CA ASP A 178 6.32 10.81 7.88
C ASP A 178 7.47 9.80 7.97
N ASN A 179 7.16 8.50 7.95
CA ASN A 179 8.14 7.44 7.81
C ASN A 179 7.81 6.56 6.61
N CYS A 180 8.83 5.94 6.03
CA CYS A 180 8.67 4.91 5.02
C CYS A 180 9.40 3.65 5.45
N ARG A 181 8.66 2.57 5.61
CA ARG A 181 9.21 1.23 5.82
C ARG A 181 9.40 0.54 4.48
N VAL A 182 10.57 -0.04 4.29
CA VAL A 182 10.95 -0.81 3.10
C VAL A 182 11.36 -2.20 3.53
N GLU A 183 10.80 -3.21 2.90
CA GLU A 183 11.09 -4.61 3.21
C GLU A 183 11.23 -5.41 1.92
N LEU A 184 12.34 -6.15 1.80
CA LEU A 184 12.59 -7.12 0.74
C LEU A 184 12.66 -8.52 1.34
N THR A 185 11.85 -9.44 0.81
CA THR A 185 11.85 -10.86 1.18
C THR A 185 11.85 -11.76 -0.05
N ASP A 186 12.26 -13.02 0.13
CA ASP A 186 11.95 -14.08 -0.83
C ASP A 186 10.44 -14.37 -0.88
N ALA A 187 10.00 -14.97 -1.99
CA ALA A 187 8.64 -15.42 -2.20
C ALA A 187 8.61 -16.70 -3.05
N VAL A 188 7.47 -17.38 -3.03
CA VAL A 188 7.26 -18.58 -3.86
C VAL A 188 6.99 -18.12 -5.29
N ALA A 189 7.83 -18.55 -6.23
CA ALA A 189 7.65 -18.25 -7.63
C ALA A 189 6.52 -19.09 -8.25
N GLU A 190 5.76 -18.50 -9.16
CA GLU A 190 4.65 -19.20 -9.82
C GLU A 190 5.14 -20.17 -10.91
N ALA A 191 6.26 -19.85 -11.55
CA ALA A 191 6.82 -20.62 -12.65
C ALA A 191 8.10 -21.40 -12.27
N PRO A 192 8.28 -22.65 -12.73
CA PRO A 192 9.53 -23.39 -12.55
C PRO A 192 10.73 -22.65 -13.17
N GLY A 193 11.89 -22.72 -12.51
CA GLY A 193 13.12 -22.08 -12.99
C GLY A 193 13.10 -20.55 -12.86
N THR A 194 12.20 -20.00 -12.05
CA THR A 194 12.13 -18.56 -11.75
C THR A 194 12.28 -18.33 -10.26
N ASN A 195 12.79 -17.15 -9.90
CA ASN A 195 12.85 -16.67 -8.53
C ASN A 195 11.81 -15.56 -8.32
N ALA A 196 11.18 -15.52 -7.15
CA ALA A 196 10.22 -14.47 -6.80
C ALA A 196 10.61 -13.75 -5.51
N PHE A 197 10.32 -12.46 -5.49
CA PHE A 197 10.61 -11.57 -4.37
C PHE A 197 9.43 -10.65 -4.10
N LEU A 198 9.25 -10.27 -2.84
CA LEU A 198 8.33 -9.23 -2.43
C LEU A 198 9.12 -8.01 -1.98
N LEU A 199 8.95 -6.90 -2.69
CA LEU A 199 9.41 -5.58 -2.25
C LEU A 199 8.21 -4.77 -1.78
N ASN A 200 8.11 -4.63 -0.47
CA ASN A 200 7.05 -3.89 0.18
C ASN A 200 7.56 -2.50 0.59
N ILE A 201 6.82 -1.46 0.20
CA ILE A 201 7.14 -0.07 0.54
C ILE A 201 5.88 0.55 1.14
N ASP A 202 5.97 0.97 2.40
CA ASP A 202 4.86 1.43 3.22
C ASP A 202 5.19 2.81 3.77
N TYR A 203 4.64 3.85 3.16
CA TYR A 203 4.82 5.25 3.55
C TYR A 203 3.64 5.69 4.42
N TYR A 204 3.91 6.18 5.62
CA TYR A 204 2.86 6.50 6.59
C TYR A 204 3.17 7.71 7.46
N LEU A 205 2.09 8.34 7.92
CA LEU A 205 2.12 9.42 8.91
C LEU A 205 2.38 8.84 10.31
N THR A 206 3.40 9.36 11.00
CA THR A 206 3.83 8.88 12.34
C THR A 206 3.05 9.55 13.48
N GLU A 207 2.70 10.82 13.31
CA GLU A 207 2.04 11.64 14.33
C GLU A 207 0.58 11.97 13.99
N GLU A 208 -0.27 11.99 15.01
CA GLU A 208 -1.70 12.21 14.85
C GLU A 208 -2.02 13.69 14.55
N GLY A 209 -2.98 13.94 13.66
CA GLY A 209 -3.56 15.28 13.48
C GLY A 209 -2.70 16.27 12.71
N GLU A 210 -1.56 15.86 12.16
CA GLU A 210 -0.70 16.73 11.35
C GLU A 210 -1.25 17.04 9.95
N ILE A 211 -2.18 16.22 9.46
CA ILE A 211 -2.80 16.40 8.15
C ILE A 211 -4.28 16.77 8.30
N ALA A 212 -4.64 17.95 7.79
CA ALA A 212 -6.04 18.37 7.70
C ALA A 212 -6.82 17.49 6.70
N PRO A 213 -8.12 17.24 6.91
CA PRO A 213 -8.92 16.41 6.01
C PRO A 213 -8.94 16.88 4.54
N ASP A 214 -8.76 18.18 4.30
CA ASP A 214 -8.68 18.78 2.96
C ASP A 214 -7.32 18.55 2.27
N ASP A 215 -6.25 18.36 3.03
CA ASP A 215 -4.88 18.22 2.53
C ASP A 215 -4.47 16.76 2.27
N VAL A 216 -5.36 15.82 2.56
CA VAL A 216 -5.13 14.38 2.40
C VAL A 216 -4.62 14.01 1.00
N MET A 217 -5.25 14.51 -0.06
CA MET A 217 -4.85 14.14 -1.42
C MET A 217 -3.48 14.71 -1.81
N MET A 218 -3.11 15.86 -1.24
CA MET A 218 -1.77 16.43 -1.40
C MET A 218 -0.74 15.54 -0.71
N TRP A 219 -1.01 15.08 0.52
CA TRP A 219 -0.13 14.16 1.23
C TRP A 219 0.03 12.83 0.48
N ILE A 220 -1.04 12.23 -0.02
CA ILE A 220 -0.96 10.94 -0.74
C ILE A 220 -0.14 11.11 -2.03
N GLY A 221 -0.27 12.25 -2.72
CA GLY A 221 0.58 12.58 -3.86
C GLY A 221 2.07 12.64 -3.51
N GLN A 222 2.42 13.29 -2.40
CA GLN A 222 3.80 13.33 -1.90
C GLN A 222 4.29 11.93 -1.50
N ALA A 223 3.48 11.17 -0.77
CA ALA A 223 3.78 9.79 -0.39
C ALA A 223 4.09 8.93 -1.62
N HIS A 224 3.28 9.03 -2.69
CA HIS A 224 3.53 8.33 -3.94
C HIS A 224 4.89 8.69 -4.55
N GLU A 225 5.26 9.98 -4.62
CA GLU A 225 6.56 10.40 -5.15
C GLU A 225 7.75 9.84 -4.32
N ARG A 226 7.59 9.76 -3.00
CA ARG A 226 8.59 9.15 -2.11
C ARG A 226 8.70 7.65 -2.33
N VAL A 227 7.57 6.95 -2.41
CA VAL A 227 7.50 5.51 -2.67
C VAL A 227 8.16 5.18 -4.01
N GLU A 228 7.88 5.94 -5.07
CA GLU A 228 8.52 5.77 -6.39
C GLU A 228 10.04 5.98 -6.32
N THR A 229 10.48 7.03 -5.63
CA THR A 229 11.92 7.31 -5.46
C THR A 229 12.64 6.18 -4.73
N ILE A 230 12.02 5.63 -3.69
CA ILE A 230 12.56 4.50 -2.93
C ILE A 230 12.58 3.24 -3.79
N PHE A 231 11.48 2.93 -4.48
CA PHE A 231 11.40 1.78 -5.38
C PHE A 231 12.54 1.79 -6.40
N GLU A 232 12.77 2.93 -7.06
CA GLU A 232 13.86 3.09 -8.03
C GLU A 232 15.25 2.95 -7.42
N ALA A 233 15.42 3.37 -6.17
CA ALA A 233 16.68 3.20 -5.43
C ALA A 233 16.91 1.76 -4.95
N CYS A 234 15.85 0.95 -4.80
CA CYS A 234 15.94 -0.44 -4.40
C CYS A 234 16.33 -1.39 -5.54
N ILE A 235 16.13 -0.99 -6.80
CA ILE A 235 16.33 -1.85 -7.99
C ILE A 235 17.52 -1.42 -8.83
N THR A 236 18.11 -2.36 -9.58
CA THR A 236 19.16 -2.08 -10.57
C THR A 236 18.58 -1.82 -11.96
N ASP A 237 19.42 -1.33 -12.88
CA ASP A 237 19.07 -1.22 -14.30
C ASP A 237 18.71 -2.56 -14.94
N ARG A 238 19.34 -3.66 -14.49
CA ARG A 238 19.05 -5.01 -14.99
C ARG A 238 17.63 -5.40 -14.61
N LEU A 239 17.25 -5.26 -13.34
CA LEU A 239 15.89 -5.54 -12.90
C LEU A 239 14.88 -4.63 -13.60
N ARG A 240 15.18 -3.32 -13.70
CA ARG A 240 14.33 -2.35 -14.39
C ARG A 240 14.02 -2.75 -15.83
N SER A 241 14.98 -3.37 -16.53
CA SER A 241 14.78 -3.81 -17.91
C SER A 241 13.72 -4.89 -18.07
N LEU A 242 13.48 -5.72 -17.04
CA LEU A 242 12.46 -6.78 -17.05
C LEU A 242 11.03 -6.23 -17.10
N PHE A 243 10.81 -5.04 -16.52
CA PHE A 243 9.50 -4.40 -16.50
C PHE A 243 9.12 -3.75 -17.84
N GLY A 244 10.10 -3.54 -18.74
CA GLY A 244 9.90 -2.86 -20.02
C GLY A 244 9.55 -1.37 -19.88
N ARG A 245 9.71 -0.60 -20.96
CA ARG A 245 9.27 0.81 -21.00
C ARG A 245 7.96 0.93 -21.76
N ARG A 246 6.96 1.61 -21.19
CA ARG A 246 5.79 2.05 -21.95
C ARG A 246 6.26 3.17 -22.90
N ARG A 247 6.10 3.01 -24.22
CA ARG A 247 6.32 4.12 -25.15
C ARG A 247 5.16 5.11 -24.97
N GLU A 248 5.43 6.41 -24.84
CA GLU A 248 4.41 7.48 -24.85
C GLU A 248 3.80 7.69 -26.26
N GLU A 249 3.63 6.64 -27.04
CA GLU A 249 3.07 6.69 -28.39
C GLU A 249 1.71 6.00 -28.38
N GLU A 250 0.66 6.70 -27.92
CA GLU A 250 -0.76 6.49 -28.32
C GLU A 250 -1.77 7.43 -27.64
N ALA A 251 -1.36 8.40 -26.81
CA ALA A 251 -2.29 9.38 -26.22
C ALA A 251 -2.67 10.56 -27.15
N VAL A 252 -2.17 10.59 -28.40
CA VAL A 252 -2.41 11.69 -29.36
C VAL A 252 -3.34 11.29 -30.52
N ALA A 253 -3.76 10.02 -30.62
CA ALA A 253 -4.55 9.55 -31.77
C ALA A 253 -6.07 9.56 -31.58
N ALA A 254 -6.61 10.12 -30.49
CA ALA A 254 -8.07 10.16 -30.25
C ALA A 254 -8.59 11.52 -29.74
N ARG A 255 -8.00 12.62 -30.22
CA ARG A 255 -8.63 13.96 -30.14
C ARG A 255 -9.45 14.25 -31.39
#